data_AF-A0AAW8FXD2-F1
#
_entry.id   AF-A0AAW8FXD2-F1
#
_cell.length_a   1.000
_cell.length_b   1.000
_cell.length_c   1.000
_cell.angle_alpha   90.00
_cell.angle_beta   90.00
_cell.angle_gamma   90.00
#
_symmetry.space_group_name_H-M   'P 1'
#
loop_
_entity.id
_entity.type
_entity.pdbx_description
1 polymer ?
#
loop_
_entity_poly.entity_id
_entity_poly.type
_entity_poly.pdbx_seq_one_letter_code
_entity_poly.pdbx_strand_id
1 'polypeptide(L)'
;MVSASRTAHSIEVTAEGLQEELARLHFQKQALERELAAIVAHLGSVQRALGALESALVAPRSAEQVDEPDKQYGKLTEQIVAYFAKVGDAEVRAREVAAALGRDADSGSINAVRSTLDRLVASSRIERAGRGLYRTGRS
;
A
#
# COMPACT_ATOMS: atom_id res chain seq x y z
N MET A 1 79.32 -22.88 22.71
CA MET A 1 77.92 -23.28 23.01
C MET A 1 76.97 -22.12 23.31
N VAL A 2 77.43 -20.92 23.67
CA VAL A 2 76.56 -19.77 24.07
C VAL A 2 75.78 -19.14 22.90
N SER A 3 76.33 -19.07 21.69
CA SER A 3 75.61 -18.46 20.53
C SER A 3 74.36 -19.21 20.09
N ALA A 4 74.38 -20.55 20.07
CA ALA A 4 73.22 -21.35 19.68
C ALA A 4 72.04 -21.15 20.64
N SER A 5 72.32 -21.01 21.95
CA SER A 5 71.31 -20.74 22.97
C SER A 5 70.67 -19.35 22.80
N ARG A 6 71.46 -18.34 22.39
CA ARG A 6 70.97 -16.98 22.16
C ARG A 6 70.06 -16.89 20.93
N THR A 7 70.43 -17.58 19.85
CA THR A 7 69.59 -17.66 18.63
C THR A 7 68.28 -18.38 18.92
N ALA A 8 68.31 -19.49 19.65
CA ALA A 8 67.10 -20.21 20.05
C ALA A 8 66.14 -19.32 20.87
N HIS A 9 66.67 -18.59 21.85
CA HIS A 9 65.87 -17.67 22.66
C HIS A 9 65.26 -16.51 21.84
N SER A 10 65.99 -15.97 20.86
CA SER A 10 65.45 -14.94 19.97
C SER A 10 64.30 -15.43 19.09
N ILE A 11 64.36 -16.69 18.66
CA ILE A 11 63.29 -17.33 17.87
C ILE A 11 62.06 -17.55 18.75
N GLU A 12 62.25 -18.01 19.98
CA GLU A 12 61.18 -18.21 20.97
C GLU A 12 60.41 -16.92 21.25
N VAL A 13 61.13 -15.83 21.56
CA VAL A 13 60.51 -14.50 21.78
C VAL A 13 59.77 -14.00 20.54
N THR A 14 60.31 -14.26 19.34
CA THR A 14 59.63 -13.88 18.10
C THR A 14 58.38 -14.73 17.87
N ALA A 15 58.43 -16.02 18.16
CA ALA A 15 57.29 -16.93 18.04
C ALA A 15 56.17 -16.55 19.02
N GLU A 16 56.50 -16.18 20.26
CA GLU A 16 55.56 -15.67 21.25
C GLU A 16 54.88 -14.39 20.74
N GLY A 17 55.65 -13.43 20.23
CA GLY A 17 55.10 -12.19 19.65
C GLY A 17 54.13 -12.44 18.48
N LEU A 18 54.47 -13.38 17.59
CA LEU A 18 53.59 -13.76 16.47
C LEU A 18 52.32 -14.47 16.96
N GLN A 19 52.39 -15.28 18.02
CA GLN A 19 51.22 -15.93 18.62
C GLN A 19 50.27 -14.91 19.25
N GLU A 20 50.81 -13.91 19.94
CA GLU A 20 50.03 -12.81 20.50
C GLU A 20 49.36 -11.97 19.42
N GLU A 21 50.09 -11.63 18.35
CA GLU A 21 49.55 -10.89 17.21
C GLU A 21 48.44 -11.68 16.50
N LEU A 22 48.64 -12.98 16.30
CA LEU A 22 47.64 -13.86 15.72
C LEU A 22 46.37 -13.91 16.58
N ALA A 23 46.50 -14.05 17.90
CA ALA A 23 45.35 -14.02 18.81
C ALA A 23 44.59 -12.70 18.72
N ARG A 24 45.32 -11.57 18.67
CA ARG A 24 44.75 -10.23 18.51
C ARG A 24 44.00 -10.07 17.18
N LEU A 25 44.57 -10.56 16.08
CA LEU A 25 43.93 -10.51 14.76
C LEU A 25 42.68 -11.39 14.69
N HIS A 26 42.71 -12.58 15.30
CA HIS A 26 41.54 -13.45 15.39
C HIS A 26 40.40 -12.79 16.16
N PHE A 27 40.71 -12.11 17.27
CA PHE A 27 39.71 -11.38 18.03
C PHE A 27 39.10 -10.23 17.22
N GLN A 28 39.93 -9.44 16.53
CA GLN A 28 39.45 -8.35 15.65
C GLN A 28 38.58 -8.88 14.52
N LYS A 29 38.98 -9.99 13.88
CA LYS A 29 38.18 -10.65 12.84
C LYS A 29 36.80 -11.03 13.37
N GLN A 30 36.74 -11.68 14.53
CA GLN A 30 35.45 -12.08 15.13
C GLN A 30 34.56 -10.89 15.47
N ALA A 31 35.14 -9.77 15.92
CA ALA A 31 34.40 -8.54 16.16
C ALA A 31 33.80 -7.98 14.86
N LEU A 32 34.60 -7.89 13.79
CA LEU A 32 34.14 -7.44 12.47
C LEU A 32 33.06 -8.36 11.88
N GLU A 33 33.19 -9.68 12.05
CA GLU A 33 32.16 -10.64 11.62
C GLU A 33 30.83 -10.42 12.35
N ARG A 34 30.86 -10.08 13.65
CA ARG A 34 29.66 -9.73 14.43
C ARG A 34 29.03 -8.43 13.95
N GLU A 35 29.84 -7.41 13.67
CA GLU A 35 29.36 -6.13 13.12
C GLU A 35 28.73 -6.33 11.74
N LEU A 36 29.38 -7.09 10.86
CA LEU A 36 28.84 -7.42 9.55
C LEU A 36 27.50 -8.16 9.67
N ALA A 37 27.40 -9.14 10.58
CA ALA A 37 26.14 -9.84 10.85
C ALA A 37 25.03 -8.88 11.31
N ALA A 38 25.35 -7.90 12.16
CA ALA A 38 24.40 -6.87 12.60
C ALA A 38 23.93 -5.99 11.44
N ILE A 39 24.84 -5.56 10.56
CA ILE A 39 24.52 -4.76 9.37
C ILE A 39 23.64 -5.56 8.40
N VAL A 40 23.95 -6.84 8.16
CA VAL A 40 23.14 -7.72 7.30
C VAL A 40 21.74 -7.92 7.88
N ALA A 41 21.61 -8.11 9.19
CA ALA A 41 20.31 -8.19 9.85
C ALA A 41 19.52 -6.88 9.70
N HIS A 42 20.19 -5.74 9.84
CA HIS A 42 19.58 -4.43 9.65
C HIS A 42 19.12 -4.22 8.20
N LEU A 43 19.95 -4.55 7.21
CA LEU A 43 19.59 -4.51 5.79
C LEU A 43 18.35 -5.37 5.50
N GLY A 44 18.31 -6.60 6.02
CA GLY A 44 17.14 -7.46 5.89
C GLY A 44 15.89 -6.85 6.54
N SER A 45 16.03 -6.14 7.66
CA SER A 45 14.93 -5.40 8.29
C SER A 45 14.45 -4.23 7.42
N VAL A 46 15.36 -3.45 6.85
CA VAL A 46 15.04 -2.31 5.98
C VAL A 46 14.36 -2.80 4.71
N GLN A 47 14.85 -3.87 4.08
CA GLN A 47 14.22 -4.46 2.89
C GLN A 47 12.79 -4.94 3.17
N ARG A 48 12.56 -5.60 4.32
CA ARG A 48 11.20 -6.00 4.73
C ARG A 48 10.30 -4.80 4.97
N ALA A 49 10.79 -3.77 5.65
CA ALA A 49 10.02 -2.54 5.89
C ALA A 49 9.68 -1.82 4.58
N LEU A 50 10.65 -1.73 3.66
CA LEU A 50 10.44 -1.16 2.33
C LEU A 50 9.42 -1.95 1.54
N GLY A 51 9.55 -3.29 1.47
CA GLY A 51 8.59 -4.14 0.78
C GLY A 51 7.18 -4.06 1.39
N ALA A 52 7.07 -3.89 2.71
CA ALA A 52 5.78 -3.66 3.37
C ALA A 52 5.19 -2.29 3.02
N LEU A 53 6.01 -1.24 2.92
CA LEU A 53 5.59 0.09 2.48
C LEU A 53 5.17 0.09 1.01
N GLU A 54 5.96 -0.51 0.13
CA GLU A 54 5.62 -0.69 -1.28
C GLU A 54 4.31 -1.47 -1.43
N SER A 55 4.15 -2.55 -0.66
CA SER A 55 2.89 -3.32 -0.62
C SER A 55 1.73 -2.47 -0.10
N ALA A 56 1.94 -1.60 0.89
CA ALA A 56 0.89 -0.70 1.39
C ALA A 56 0.55 0.44 0.42
N LEU A 57 1.49 0.85 -0.44
CA LEU A 57 1.29 1.83 -1.49
C LEU A 57 0.57 1.23 -2.72
N VAL A 58 0.86 -0.04 -3.04
CA VAL A 58 0.21 -0.78 -4.14
C VAL A 58 -1.12 -1.40 -3.70
N ALA A 59 -1.24 -1.79 -2.43
CA ALA A 59 -2.50 -2.24 -1.87
C ALA A 59 -3.47 -1.04 -1.87
N PRO A 60 -4.61 -1.15 -2.56
CA PRO A 60 -5.70 -0.24 -2.25
C PRO A 60 -6.00 -0.45 -0.76
N ARG A 61 -6.13 0.64 0.01
CA ARG A 61 -6.61 0.60 1.41
C ARG A 61 -7.82 -0.32 1.49
N SER A 62 -7.61 -1.58 1.86
CA SER A 62 -8.64 -2.61 1.87
C SER A 62 -8.71 -3.16 3.28
N ALA A 63 -9.12 -2.26 4.16
CA ALA A 63 -10.06 -2.58 5.22
C ALA A 63 -11.35 -1.78 4.94
N GLU A 64 -11.88 -1.93 3.73
CA GLU A 64 -13.30 -1.76 3.44
C GLU A 64 -13.59 -2.64 2.23
N GLN A 65 -14.58 -3.52 2.40
CA GLN A 65 -14.98 -4.54 1.44
C GLN A 65 -15.28 -3.89 0.08
N VAL A 66 -14.45 -4.15 -0.93
CA VAL A 66 -14.81 -3.88 -2.33
C VAL A 66 -15.12 -5.22 -2.98
N ASP A 67 -16.36 -5.63 -2.79
CA ASP A 67 -17.06 -6.48 -3.74
C ASP A 67 -16.97 -5.78 -5.12
N GLU A 68 -16.57 -6.54 -6.14
CA GLU A 68 -16.21 -6.13 -7.51
C GLU A 68 -16.83 -4.79 -8.00
N PRO A 69 -16.03 -3.84 -8.54
CA PRO A 69 -16.54 -2.54 -9.01
C PRO A 69 -17.65 -2.70 -10.06
N ASP A 70 -17.59 -3.71 -10.92
CA ASP A 70 -18.66 -3.97 -11.90
C ASP A 70 -19.98 -4.41 -11.25
N LYS A 71 -19.93 -5.22 -10.18
CA LYS A 71 -21.13 -5.56 -9.39
C LYS A 71 -21.64 -4.35 -8.63
N GLN A 72 -20.76 -3.52 -8.07
CA GLN A 72 -21.17 -2.33 -7.32
C GLN A 72 -21.79 -1.26 -8.24
N TYR A 73 -21.23 -1.02 -9.43
CA TYR A 73 -21.83 -0.13 -10.43
C TYR A 73 -23.16 -0.69 -10.94
N GLY A 74 -23.29 -2.01 -11.12
CA GLY A 74 -24.56 -2.66 -11.44
C GLY A 74 -25.62 -2.43 -10.37
N LYS A 75 -25.31 -2.76 -9.10
CA LYS A 75 -26.18 -2.53 -7.94
C LYS A 75 -26.57 -1.06 -7.76
N LEU A 76 -25.63 -0.13 -7.95
CA LEU A 76 -25.92 1.31 -7.88
C LEU A 76 -26.86 1.75 -9.01
N THR A 77 -26.65 1.24 -10.22
CA THR A 77 -27.50 1.55 -11.37
C THR A 77 -28.93 1.07 -11.11
N GLU A 78 -29.11 -0.14 -10.58
CA GLU A 78 -30.42 -0.69 -10.21
C GLU A 78 -31.11 0.17 -9.14
N GLN A 79 -30.38 0.57 -8.10
CA GLN A 79 -30.91 1.43 -7.02
C GLN A 79 -31.36 2.81 -7.53
N ILE A 80 -30.57 3.42 -8.42
CA ILE A 80 -30.92 4.72 -9.02
C ILE A 80 -32.18 4.57 -9.87
N VAL A 81 -32.27 3.54 -10.71
CA VAL A 81 -33.47 3.31 -11.54
C VAL A 81 -34.70 3.07 -10.66
N ALA A 82 -34.57 2.27 -9.59
CA ALA A 82 -35.66 2.05 -8.63
C ALA A 82 -36.09 3.34 -7.92
N TYR A 83 -35.13 4.22 -7.58
CA TYR A 83 -35.43 5.52 -7.03
C TYR A 83 -36.23 6.39 -8.00
N PHE A 84 -35.80 6.51 -9.26
CA PHE A 84 -36.54 7.27 -10.29
C PHE A 84 -37.93 6.70 -10.59
N ALA A 85 -38.08 5.37 -10.56
CA ALA A 85 -39.40 4.74 -10.66
C ALA A 85 -40.32 5.11 -9.49
N LYS A 86 -39.76 5.37 -8.30
CA LYS A 86 -40.51 5.82 -7.11
C LYS A 86 -40.83 7.31 -7.11
N VAL A 87 -39.90 8.16 -7.55
CA VAL A 87 -40.10 9.63 -7.57
C VAL A 87 -40.82 10.14 -8.82
N GLY A 88 -40.90 9.34 -9.89
CA GLY A 88 -41.56 9.69 -11.14
C GLY A 88 -40.83 10.82 -11.89
N ASP A 89 -41.59 11.77 -12.43
CA ASP A 89 -41.10 12.89 -13.24
C ASP A 89 -40.46 14.03 -12.42
N ALA A 90 -40.18 13.80 -11.14
CA ALA A 90 -39.53 14.79 -10.30
C ALA A 90 -38.11 15.10 -10.81
N GLU A 91 -37.79 16.40 -10.89
CA GLU A 91 -36.44 16.87 -11.21
C GLU A 91 -35.59 16.83 -9.94
N VAL A 92 -34.60 15.94 -9.92
CA VAL A 92 -33.75 15.68 -8.75
C VAL A 92 -32.28 15.90 -9.07
N ARG A 93 -31.51 16.36 -8.07
CA ARG A 93 -30.05 16.49 -8.17
C ARG A 93 -29.36 15.20 -7.79
N ALA A 94 -28.17 14.97 -8.34
CA ALA A 94 -27.33 13.82 -7.97
C ALA A 94 -27.07 13.73 -6.45
N ARG A 95 -26.96 14.87 -5.76
CA ARG A 95 -26.82 14.92 -4.29
C ARG A 95 -28.07 14.44 -3.56
N GLU A 96 -29.26 14.79 -4.04
CA GLU A 96 -30.53 14.37 -3.45
C GLU A 96 -30.74 12.87 -3.66
N VAL A 97 -30.39 12.35 -4.85
CA VAL A 97 -30.37 10.92 -5.14
C VAL A 97 -29.39 10.21 -4.20
N ALA A 98 -28.18 10.74 -4.00
CA ALA A 98 -27.21 10.16 -3.08
C ALA A 98 -27.74 10.13 -1.63
N ALA A 99 -28.36 11.22 -1.16
CA ALA A 99 -28.95 11.28 0.18
C ALA A 99 -30.12 10.28 0.34
N ALA A 100 -30.99 10.17 -0.66
CA ALA A 100 -32.09 9.21 -0.65
C ALA A 100 -31.63 7.74 -0.64
N LEU A 101 -30.44 7.47 -1.19
CA LEU A 101 -29.79 6.16 -1.17
C LEU A 101 -28.90 5.94 0.07
N GLY A 102 -28.78 6.92 0.98
CA GLY A 102 -27.91 6.85 2.15
C GLY A 102 -26.40 6.88 1.81
N ARG A 103 -26.04 7.52 0.68
CA ARG A 103 -24.69 7.56 0.11
C ARG A 103 -24.12 8.98 0.01
N ASP A 104 -24.62 9.92 0.79
CA ASP A 104 -24.15 11.31 0.82
C ASP A 104 -23.03 11.56 1.84
N ALA A 105 -22.47 10.49 2.43
CA ALA A 105 -21.39 10.53 3.41
C ALA A 105 -20.10 11.16 2.88
N ASP A 106 -19.81 11.00 1.57
CA ASP A 106 -18.58 11.51 0.96
C ASP A 106 -18.80 12.01 -0.48
N SER A 107 -17.95 12.94 -0.91
CA SER A 107 -17.99 13.55 -2.25
C SER A 107 -17.76 12.54 -3.38
N GLY A 108 -17.04 11.44 -3.12
CA GLY A 108 -16.80 10.37 -4.08
C GLY A 108 -18.08 9.60 -4.42
N SER A 109 -18.87 9.25 -3.40
CA SER A 109 -20.17 8.60 -3.55
C SER A 109 -21.16 9.45 -4.35
N ILE A 110 -21.19 10.78 -4.12
CA ILE A 110 -22.00 11.72 -4.91
C ILE A 110 -21.52 11.78 -6.37
N ASN A 111 -20.21 11.77 -6.60
CA ASN A 111 -19.65 11.75 -7.95
C ASN A 111 -19.97 10.43 -8.69
N ALA A 112 -19.94 9.28 -8.01
CA ALA A 112 -20.31 7.99 -8.59
C ALA A 112 -21.79 7.95 -9.01
N VAL A 113 -22.68 8.54 -8.20
CA VAL A 113 -24.10 8.73 -8.55
C VAL A 113 -24.23 9.62 -9.79
N ARG A 114 -23.53 10.77 -9.82
CA ARG A 114 -23.54 11.68 -10.97
C ARG A 114 -23.07 10.99 -12.26
N SER A 115 -21.94 10.29 -12.23
CA SER A 115 -21.42 9.56 -13.40
C SER A 115 -22.38 8.46 -13.86
N THR A 116 -23.08 7.80 -12.94
CA THR A 116 -24.10 6.80 -13.29
C THR A 116 -25.34 7.42 -13.91
N LEU A 117 -25.78 8.58 -13.41
CA LEU A 117 -26.86 9.35 -14.03
C LEU A 117 -26.49 9.82 -15.44
N ASP A 118 -25.25 10.31 -15.64
CA ASP A 118 -24.77 10.71 -16.97
C ASP A 118 -24.72 9.51 -17.95
N ARG A 119 -24.33 8.32 -17.47
CA ARG A 119 -24.43 7.07 -18.27
C ARG A 119 -25.88 6.70 -18.60
N LEU A 120 -26.80 6.84 -17.65
CA LEU A 120 -28.22 6.56 -17.87
C LEU A 120 -28.85 7.53 -18.87
N VAL A 121 -28.45 8.80 -18.83
CA VAL A 121 -28.82 9.81 -19.83
C VAL A 121 -28.27 9.45 -21.21
N ALA A 122 -27.00 9.03 -21.30
CA ALA A 122 -26.41 8.56 -22.56
C ALA A 122 -27.12 7.33 -23.13
N SER A 123 -27.68 6.47 -22.27
CA SER A 123 -28.49 5.31 -22.66
C SER A 123 -29.99 5.63 -22.85
N SER A 124 -30.40 6.89 -22.81
CA SER A 124 -31.79 7.36 -22.94
C SER A 124 -32.77 6.79 -21.89
N ARG A 125 -32.27 6.34 -20.73
CA ARG A 125 -33.12 5.82 -19.62
C ARG A 125 -33.60 6.92 -18.68
N ILE A 126 -32.88 8.04 -18.64
CA ILE A 126 -33.14 9.22 -17.80
C ILE A 126 -32.92 10.45 -18.68
N GLU A 127 -33.61 11.54 -18.40
CA GLU A 127 -33.42 12.81 -19.09
C GLU A 127 -32.74 13.85 -18.20
N ARG A 128 -31.98 14.75 -18.86
CA ARG A 128 -31.39 15.92 -18.19
C ARG A 128 -32.34 17.10 -18.30
N ALA A 129 -32.97 17.45 -17.19
CA ALA A 129 -33.97 18.53 -17.13
C ALA A 129 -33.33 19.94 -17.06
N GLY A 130 -32.07 20.04 -16.63
CA GLY A 130 -31.37 21.32 -16.52
C GLY A 130 -29.95 21.20 -15.97
N ARG A 131 -29.39 22.30 -15.46
CA ARG A 131 -28.02 22.34 -14.89
C ARG A 131 -27.92 21.46 -13.63
N GLY A 132 -27.56 20.19 -13.83
CA GLY A 132 -27.39 19.21 -12.76
C GLY A 132 -28.70 18.62 -12.23
N LEU A 133 -29.80 18.76 -13.00
CA LEU A 133 -31.10 18.17 -12.71
C LEU A 133 -31.35 16.99 -13.66
N TYR A 134 -31.86 15.91 -13.08
CA TYR A 134 -32.17 14.66 -13.76
C TYR A 134 -33.63 14.32 -13.48
N ARG A 135 -34.34 13.77 -14.46
CA ARG A 135 -35.72 13.29 -14.34
C ARG A 135 -35.87 11.97 -15.09
N THR A 136 -36.88 11.16 -14.77
CA THR A 136 -37.16 9.97 -15.58
C THR A 136 -37.49 10.39 -17.02
N GLY A 137 -37.01 9.62 -18.00
CA GLY A 137 -37.39 9.85 -19.40
C GLY A 137 -38.83 9.41 -19.62
N ARG A 138 -39.61 10.18 -20.39
CA ARG A 138 -40.96 9.74 -20.78
C ARG A 138 -40.82 8.53 -21.70
N SER A 139 -41.16 7.34 -21.20
CA SER A 139 -41.52 6.19 -22.05
C SER A 139 -42.97 6.31 -22.48
#